data_AF-A0A849UB78-F1
#
_entry.id   AF-A0A849UB78-F1
#
_cell.length_a   1.000
_cell.length_b   1.000
_cell.length_c   1.000
_cell.angle_alpha   90.00
_cell.angle_beta   90.00
_cell.angle_gamma   90.00
#
_symmetry.space_group_name_H-M   'P 1'
#
loop_
_entity.id
_entity.type
_entity.pdbx_description
1 polymer ?
#
loop_
_entity_poly.entity_id
_entity_poly.type
_entity_poly.pdbx_seq_one_letter_code
_entity_poly.pdbx_strand_id
1 'polypeptide(L)' 'MKYLFDGKEKTVALGVYPETSLKQAREKRDQEREQIANGIDPSEKNKE' A
#
# COMPACT_ATOMS: atom_id res chain seq x y z
N MET A 1 2.53 5.28 2.21
CA MET A 1 1.15 5.66 2.62
C MET A 1 0.95 5.28 4.08
N LYS A 2 0.38 6.16 4.91
CA LYS A 2 -0.02 5.81 6.28
C LYS A 2 -1.44 5.25 6.26
N TYR A 3 -1.66 4.12 6.92
CA TYR A 3 -2.98 3.51 7.09
C TYR A 3 -3.11 2.91 8.49
N LEU A 4 -4.35 2.80 8.96
CA LEU A 4 -4.69 2.15 10.22
C LEU A 4 -5.23 0.77 9.89
N PHE A 5 -4.60 -0.26 10.43
CA PHE A 5 -5.07 -1.64 10.29
C PHE A 5 -4.98 -2.34 11.65
N ASP A 6 -6.09 -2.94 12.09
CA ASP A 6 -6.20 -3.63 13.38
C ASP A 6 -5.75 -2.77 14.59
N GLY A 7 -6.15 -1.49 14.59
CA GLY A 7 -5.79 -0.53 15.64
C GLY A 7 -4.31 -0.11 15.66
N LYS A 8 -3.51 -0.54 14.67
CA LYS A 8 -2.09 -0.20 14.54
C LYS A 8 -1.88 0.72 13.34
N GLU A 9 -1.15 1.81 13.56
CA GLU A 9 -0.65 2.63 12.47
C GLU A 9 0.45 1.87 11.73
N LYS A 10 0.24 1.64 10.44
CA LYS A 10 1.20 1.01 9.55
C LYS A 10 1.52 1.93 8.38
N THR A 11 2.73 1.79 7.88
CA THR A 11 3.19 2.51 6.71
C THR A 11 3.58 1.51 5.64
N VAL A 12 3.03 1.67 4.44
CA VAL A 12 3.34 0.86 3.27
C VAL A 12 4.11 1.69 2.26
N ALA A 13 5.19 1.11 1.72
CA ALA A 13 5.91 1.64 0.57
C ALA A 13 5.10 1.35 -0.70
N LEU A 14 4.99 2.31 -1.62
CA LEU A 14 4.23 2.12 -2.87
C LEU A 14 5.15 1.78 -4.06
N GLY A 15 6.46 1.65 -3.80
CA GLY A 15 7.52 1.50 -4.80
C GLY A 15 8.55 2.63 -4.73
N VAL A 16 9.65 2.44 -5.47
CA VAL A 16 10.77 3.38 -5.58
C VAL A 16 10.68 4.13 -6.91
N TYR A 17 10.91 5.45 -6.88
CA TYR A 17 11.02 6.26 -8.10
C TYR A 17 12.45 6.18 -8.65
N PRO A 18 12.69 6.06 -9.97
CA PRO A 18 11.76 6.21 -11.10
C PRO A 18 11.11 4.92 -11.61
N GLU A 19 11.47 3.75 -11.07
CA GLU A 19 10.93 2.45 -11.49
C GLU A 19 9.40 2.39 -11.36
N THR A 20 8.85 3.06 -10.34
CA THR A 20 7.41 3.21 -10.16
C THR A 20 6.98 4.61 -10.60
N SER A 21 6.21 4.66 -11.69
CA SER A 21 5.61 5.92 -12.14
C SER A 21 4.54 6.43 -11.16
N LEU A 22 4.27 7.74 -11.18
CA LEU A 22 3.25 8.36 -10.34
C LEU A 22 1.85 7.73 -10.54
N LYS A 23 1.57 7.26 -11.76
CA LYS A 23 0.33 6.55 -12.10
C LYS A 23 0.25 5.20 -11.41
N GLN A 24 1.30 4.39 -11.52
CA GLN A 24 1.38 3.08 -10.85
C GLN A 24 1.32 3.21 -9.33
N ALA A 25 1.96 4.24 -8.75
CA ALA A 25 1.87 4.49 -7.32
C ALA A 25 0.44 4.82 -6.84
N ARG A 26 -0.36 5.51 -7.67
CA ARG A 26 -1.78 5.79 -7.39
C ARG A 26 -2.64 4.54 -7.52
N GLU A 27 -2.43 3.74 -8.56
CA GLU A 27 -3.15 2.46 -8.75
C GLU A 27 -2.88 1.50 -7.58
N LYS A 28 -1.61 1.35 -7.17
CA LYS A 28 -1.25 0.57 -5.98
C LYS A 28 -1.95 1.10 -4.73
N ARG A 29 -1.93 2.42 -4.50
CA ARG A 29 -2.60 3.03 -3.34
C ARG A 29 -4.09 2.66 -3.27
N ASP A 30 -4.78 2.67 -4.39
CA ASP A 30 -6.22 2.41 -4.44
C ASP A 30 -6.52 0.91 -4.22
N GLN A 31 -5.72 0.03 -4.81
CA GLN A 31 -5.79 -1.42 -4.56
C GLN A 31 -5.53 -1.76 -3.08
N GLU A 32 -4.51 -1.16 -2.48
CA GLU A 32 -4.13 -1.44 -1.10
C GLU A 32 -5.19 -0.92 -0.12
N ARG A 33 -5.86 0.20 -0.44
CA ARG A 33 -7.04 0.68 0.30
C ARG A 33 -8.19 -0.31 0.26
N GLU A 34 -8.46 -0.88 -0.90
CA GLU A 34 -9.51 -1.89 -1.07
C GLU A 34 -9.17 -3.16 -0.30
N GLN A 35 -7.90 -3.57 -0.29
CA GLN A 35 -7.40 -4.69 0.51
C GLN A 35 -7.54 -4.44 2.01
N ILE A 36 -7.17 -3.26 2.50
CA ILE A 36 -7.37 -2.85 3.91
C ILE A 36 -8.86 -2.93 4.29
N ALA A 37 -9.75 -2.46 3.42
CA ALA A 37 -11.19 -2.52 3.63
C ALA A 37 -11.71 -3.97 3.68
N ASN A 38 -11.09 -4.87 2.91
CA ASN A 38 -11.36 -6.32 2.94
C ASN A 38 -10.66 -7.06 4.11
N GLY A 39 -9.94 -6.37 4.99
CA GLY A 39 -9.24 -7.00 6.11
C GLY A 39 -7.92 -7.68 5.72
N ILE A 40 -7.35 -7.35 4.56
CA ILE A 40 -6.09 -7.89 4.05
C ILE A 40 -4.99 -6.85 4.33
N ASP A 41 -3.88 -7.28 4.92
CA ASP A 41 -2.76 -6.38 5.25
C ASP A 41 -1.86 -6.14 4.02
N PRO A 42 -1.77 -4.89 3.51
CA PRO A 42 -0.93 -4.57 2.36
C PRO A 42 0.58 -4.64 2.61
N SER A 43 1.03 -4.77 3.86
CA SER A 43 2.47 -4.78 4.18
C SER A 43 3.24 -5.97 3.58
N GLU A 44 2.57 -7.08 3.25
CA GLU A 44 3.22 -8.27 2.70
C GLU A 44 3.57 -8.16 1.21
N LYS A 45 2.93 -7.26 0.46
CA LYS A 45 3.19 -7.10 -0.98
C LYS A 45 4.50 -6.39 -1.31
N ASN A 46 5.16 -5.78 -0.31
CA ASN A 46 6.42 -5.04 -0.49
C ASN A 46 7.63 -5.83 0.01
N LYS A 47 7.73 -7.12 -0.35
CA LYS A 47 8.89 -7.95 -0.01
C LYS A 47 9.67 -8.46 -1.23
N GLU A 48 9.39 -7.91 -2.42
CA GLU A 48 10.20 -8.12 -3.63
C GLU A 48 10.70 -6.79 -4.19
#